data_AF-A0A367ZM19-F1
#
_entry.id   AF-A0A367ZM19-F1
#
_cell.length_a   1.000
_cell.length_b   1.000
_cell.length_c   1.000
_cell.angle_alpha   90.00
_cell.angle_beta   90.00
_cell.angle_gamma   90.00
#
_symmetry.space_group_name_H-M   'P 1'
#
loop_
_entity.id
_entity.type
_entity.pdbx_description
1 polymer ?
#
loop_
_entity_poly.entity_id
_entity_poly.type
_entity_poly.pdbx_seq_one_letter_code
_entity_poly.pdbx_strand_id
1 'polypeptide(L)'
;MPTIKPPYEFKTLLTRAEELFKENNYREALIFYYEALRATTTDSVRSRIHFRIGECLEGIRRFDFAEYHYKQALLGELPDSLASRVAIKLKHLPKLAQHEEATRLFKRAMAAYKRRDIRGALDDYLRSLQLEPSLMGQDDSGLIDDAIQYLTYLTEDKAREPGRLLKLATFQELRGDTEKAIETLKQILIIYPNSEEAGEAEEKLTFYTQKRTSYVEFRRPRDGLADLQPRDDAPLHEVSLEFRDPGVQSKELGEFAYTFRAFNEQPNVPDHRFEQFSMVLGKGANQKEYLYRAEEGIPDRKVTYEDGAVVYRVEFQTVNLTTAYVQDIYGEGVRSVPLFASIQIKLTITRR
;
A
#
# COMPACT_ATOMS: atom_id res chain seq x y z
N MET A 1 22.59 54.83 -7.32
CA MET A 1 21.68 54.43 -6.22
C MET A 1 22.48 54.46 -4.93
N PRO A 2 21.99 55.13 -3.87
CA PRO A 2 22.73 55.20 -2.61
C PRO A 2 22.82 53.80 -1.98
N THR A 3 24.05 53.34 -1.77
CA THR A 3 24.36 52.12 -1.04
C THR A 3 24.02 52.33 0.43
N ILE A 4 22.86 51.82 0.85
CA ILE A 4 22.48 51.78 2.26
C ILE A 4 23.51 50.90 2.97
N LYS A 5 24.47 51.53 3.66
CA LYS A 5 25.40 50.80 4.53
C LYS A 5 24.57 50.13 5.62
N PRO A 6 24.71 48.81 5.84
CA PRO A 6 24.01 48.13 6.92
C PRO A 6 24.40 48.80 8.26
N PRO A 7 23.46 48.96 9.20
CA PRO A 7 23.68 49.70 10.45
C PRO A 7 24.69 49.02 11.39
N TYR A 8 25.03 47.75 11.14
CA TYR A 8 25.95 46.94 11.94
C TYR A 8 27.06 46.33 11.09
N GLU A 9 28.25 46.18 11.67
CA GLU A 9 29.37 45.50 11.01
C GLU A 9 29.06 44.01 10.84
N PHE A 10 29.46 43.43 9.70
CA PHE A 10 29.20 42.02 9.35
C PHE A 10 29.57 41.03 10.47
N LYS A 11 30.71 41.25 11.14
CA LYS A 11 31.16 40.41 12.25
C LYS A 11 30.20 40.46 13.44
N THR A 12 29.70 41.65 13.79
CA THR A 12 28.74 41.84 14.88
C THR A 12 27.39 41.18 14.59
N LEU A 13 26.93 41.24 13.34
CA LEU A 13 25.71 40.56 12.88
C LEU A 13 25.82 39.03 13.06
N LEU A 14 26.93 38.43 12.62
CA LEU A 14 27.15 36.99 12.77
C LEU A 14 27.29 36.55 14.22
N THR A 15 28.04 37.30 15.03
CA THR A 15 28.20 36.97 16.46
C THR A 15 26.84 36.97 17.16
N ARG A 16 26.02 38.01 16.92
CA ARG A 16 24.69 38.10 17.51
C ARG A 16 23.76 37.00 17.02
N ALA A 17 23.79 36.67 15.73
CA ALA A 17 23.00 35.59 15.16
C ALA A 17 23.35 34.23 15.79
N GLU A 18 24.63 33.92 15.98
CA GLU A 18 25.08 32.67 16.58
C GLU A 18 24.77 32.57 18.08
N GLU A 19 24.77 33.69 18.81
CA GLU A 19 24.30 33.74 20.21
C GLU A 19 22.83 33.34 20.31
N LEU A 20 21.98 34.02 19.53
CA LEU A 20 20.53 33.75 19.48
C LEU A 20 20.24 32.32 19.00
N PHE A 21 21.03 31.82 18.06
CA PHE A 21 20.95 30.43 17.60
C PHE A 21 21.19 29.44 18.73
N LYS A 22 22.22 29.65 19.56
CA LYS A 22 22.55 28.79 20.72
C LYS A 22 21.48 28.87 21.82
N GLU A 23 20.83 30.02 21.95
CA GLU A 23 19.69 30.22 22.86
C GLU A 23 18.39 29.61 22.33
N ASN A 24 18.40 28.98 21.15
CA ASN A 24 17.22 28.48 20.42
C ASN A 24 16.21 29.59 20.04
N ASN A 25 16.62 30.86 20.07
CA ASN A 25 15.82 31.98 19.60
C ASN A 25 15.95 32.13 18.08
N TYR A 26 15.47 31.11 17.37
CA TYR A 26 15.62 30.99 15.91
C TYR A 26 14.93 32.12 15.14
N ARG A 27 13.82 32.69 15.66
CA ARG A 27 13.10 33.78 14.99
C ARG A 27 13.91 35.05 14.96
N GLU A 28 14.53 35.43 16.08
CA GLU A 28 15.40 36.61 16.13
C GLU A 28 16.73 36.35 15.41
N ALA A 29 17.30 35.15 15.55
CA ALA A 29 18.52 34.76 14.84
C ALA A 29 18.37 34.93 13.32
N LEU A 30 17.21 34.60 12.76
CA LEU A 30 16.92 34.76 11.32
C LEU A 30 17.07 36.21 10.84
N ILE A 31 16.66 37.19 11.64
CA ILE A 31 16.77 38.62 11.28
C ILE A 31 18.24 38.96 11.03
N PHE A 32 19.10 38.62 11.99
CA PHE A 32 20.54 38.89 11.89
C PHE A 32 21.23 38.06 10.80
N TYR A 33 20.82 36.81 10.56
CA TYR A 33 21.36 36.02 9.45
C TYR A 33 20.97 36.58 8.08
N TYR A 34 19.75 37.07 7.90
CA TYR A 34 19.35 37.73 6.64
C TYR A 34 20.08 39.05 6.41
N GLU A 35 20.31 39.83 7.46
CA GLU A 35 21.13 41.05 7.38
C GLU A 35 22.59 40.72 7.05
N ALA A 36 23.16 39.71 7.68
CA ALA A 36 24.52 39.22 7.37
C ALA A 36 24.62 38.75 5.91
N LEU A 37 23.61 38.02 5.41
CA LEU A 37 23.56 37.55 4.02
C LEU A 37 23.54 38.70 3.01
N ARG A 38 22.91 39.83 3.34
CA ARG A 38 22.89 41.04 2.50
C ARG A 38 24.21 41.80 2.55
N ALA A 39 24.92 41.74 3.68
CA ALA A 39 26.18 42.43 3.90
C ALA A 39 27.41 41.70 3.32
N THR A 40 27.28 40.43 2.91
CA THR A 40 28.38 39.64 2.34
C THR A 40 28.20 39.32 0.85
N THR A 41 29.31 39.40 0.12
CA THR A 41 29.42 39.03 -1.30
C THR A 41 30.24 37.76 -1.52
N THR A 42 30.80 37.16 -0.46
CA THR A 42 31.68 35.99 -0.57
C THR A 42 30.87 34.69 -0.59
N ASP A 43 30.98 33.91 -1.66
CA ASP A 43 30.14 32.72 -1.87
C ASP A 43 30.27 31.66 -0.78
N SER A 44 31.49 31.39 -0.28
CA SER A 44 31.67 30.44 0.83
C SER A 44 30.96 30.88 2.12
N VAL A 45 31.03 32.17 2.43
CA VAL A 45 30.38 32.74 3.63
C VAL A 45 28.86 32.77 3.46
N ARG A 46 28.37 33.12 2.27
CA ARG A 46 26.94 33.08 1.94
C ARG A 46 26.37 31.68 2.07
N SER A 47 27.09 30.66 1.61
CA SER A 47 26.68 29.26 1.69
C SER A 47 26.55 28.79 3.15
N ARG A 48 27.50 29.18 4.01
CA ARG A 48 27.43 28.91 5.45
C ARG A 48 26.25 29.62 6.12
N ILE A 49 25.96 30.86 5.74
CA ILE A 49 24.81 31.61 6.27
C ILE A 49 23.50 30.96 5.81
N HIS A 50 23.40 30.55 4.54
CA HIS A 50 22.25 29.80 4.04
C HIS A 50 22.01 28.50 4.80
N PHE A 51 23.07 27.76 5.12
CA PHE A 51 22.97 26.58 5.97
C PHE A 51 22.39 26.91 7.36
N ARG A 52 22.87 27.97 8.01
CA ARG A 52 22.35 28.42 9.32
C ARG A 52 20.89 28.88 9.27
N ILE A 53 20.52 29.62 8.22
CA ILE A 53 19.12 30.01 7.98
C ILE A 53 18.24 28.77 7.85
N GLY A 54 18.69 27.76 7.10
CA GLY A 54 18.01 26.46 7.01
C GLY A 54 17.80 25.81 8.38
N GLU A 55 18.83 25.79 9.23
CA GLU A 55 18.73 25.22 10.59
C GLU A 55 17.73 25.98 11.47
N CYS A 56 17.72 27.32 11.41
CA CYS A 56 16.73 28.13 12.12
C CYS A 56 15.30 27.84 11.64
N LEU A 57 15.11 27.75 10.31
CA LEU A 57 13.80 27.52 9.69
C LEU A 57 13.26 26.13 10.02
N GLU A 58 14.13 25.12 10.07
CA GLU A 58 13.81 23.79 10.57
C GLU A 58 13.38 23.84 12.05
N GLY A 59 14.13 24.58 12.90
CA GLY A 59 13.80 24.77 14.31
C GLY A 59 12.44 25.42 14.57
N ILE A 60 11.98 26.30 13.67
CA ILE A 60 10.63 26.90 13.72
C ILE A 60 9.59 26.17 12.86
N ARG A 61 9.93 24.98 12.37
CA ARG A 61 9.03 24.08 11.59
C ARG A 61 8.53 24.68 10.27
N ARG A 62 9.36 25.51 9.62
CA ARG A 62 9.12 26.08 8.28
C ARG A 62 9.93 25.32 7.24
N PHE A 63 9.57 24.05 7.05
CA PHE A 63 10.37 23.09 6.27
C PHE A 63 10.54 23.46 4.81
N ASP A 64 9.51 23.98 4.12
CA ASP A 64 9.64 24.39 2.71
C ASP A 64 10.71 25.48 2.51
N PHE A 65 10.76 26.44 3.44
CA PHE A 65 11.75 27.52 3.43
C PHE A 65 13.14 27.00 3.84
N ALA A 66 13.19 26.06 4.80
CA ALA A 66 14.44 25.40 5.17
C ALA A 66 15.05 24.64 3.98
N GLU A 67 14.21 23.93 3.20
CA GLU A 67 14.62 23.19 2.01
C GLU A 67 15.27 24.12 0.98
N TYR A 68 14.62 25.24 0.70
CA TYR A 68 15.14 26.26 -0.20
C TYR A 68 16.53 26.72 0.24
N HIS A 69 16.70 27.05 1.52
CA HIS A 69 17.98 27.55 2.02
C HIS A 69 19.08 26.49 2.09
N TYR A 70 18.73 25.23 2.37
CA TYR A 70 19.69 24.13 2.26
C TYR A 70 20.14 23.88 0.82
N LYS A 71 19.23 23.99 -0.16
CA LYS A 71 19.58 23.93 -1.59
C LYS A 71 20.51 25.09 -1.97
N GLN A 72 20.22 26.31 -1.54
CA GLN A 72 21.10 27.47 -1.77
C GLN A 72 22.48 27.29 -1.14
N ALA A 73 22.56 26.66 0.04
CA ALA A 73 23.82 26.37 0.69
C ALA A 73 24.70 25.39 -0.12
N LEU A 74 24.10 24.39 -0.77
CA LEU A 74 24.82 23.42 -1.62
C LEU A 74 25.24 23.98 -2.99
N LEU A 75 24.62 25.05 -3.46
CA LEU A 75 24.98 25.68 -4.74
C LEU A 75 26.29 26.47 -4.67
N GLY A 76 26.75 26.85 -3.48
CA GLY A 76 28.03 27.55 -3.29
C GLY A 76 29.09 26.70 -2.60
N GLU A 77 30.16 27.35 -2.15
CA GLU A 77 31.33 26.67 -1.58
C GLU A 77 31.14 26.32 -0.10
N LEU A 78 30.82 25.04 0.17
CA LEU A 78 30.80 24.48 1.52
C LEU A 78 31.95 23.49 1.74
N PRO A 79 32.53 23.45 2.94
CA PRO A 79 33.37 22.33 3.37
C PRO A 79 32.61 21.00 3.28
N ASP A 80 33.30 19.92 2.88
CA ASP A 80 32.70 18.58 2.67
C ASP A 80 31.90 18.07 3.88
N SER A 81 32.37 18.37 5.09
CA SER A 81 31.68 18.02 6.34
C SER A 81 30.31 18.70 6.48
N LEU A 82 30.21 19.97 6.08
CA LEU A 82 28.95 20.72 6.08
C LEU A 82 28.07 20.32 4.92
N ALA A 83 28.63 20.14 3.72
CA ALA A 83 27.88 19.68 2.55
C ALA A 83 27.20 18.32 2.82
N SER A 84 27.92 17.38 3.43
CA SER A 84 27.37 16.09 3.84
C SER A 84 26.21 16.24 4.83
N ARG A 85 26.35 17.14 5.81
CA ARG A 85 25.29 17.43 6.79
C ARG A 85 24.06 18.06 6.14
N VAL A 86 24.23 18.95 5.16
CA VAL A 86 23.13 19.55 4.40
C VAL A 86 22.39 18.49 3.59
N ALA A 87 23.12 17.59 2.92
CA ALA A 87 22.53 16.51 2.14
C ALA A 87 21.68 15.56 3.00
N ILE A 88 22.16 15.20 4.20
CA ILE A 88 21.40 14.41 5.16
C ILE A 88 20.12 15.16 5.58
N LYS A 89 20.22 16.45 5.90
CA LYS A 89 19.06 17.26 6.28
C LYS A 89 18.01 17.34 5.18
N LEU A 90 18.42 17.62 3.94
CA LEU A 90 17.51 17.64 2.78
C LEU A 90 16.80 16.29 2.58
N LYS A 91 17.50 15.18 2.80
CA LYS A 91 16.91 13.84 2.68
C LYS A 91 15.82 13.59 3.74
N HIS A 92 15.97 14.11 4.95
CA HIS A 92 15.03 13.87 6.06
C HIS A 92 13.91 14.90 6.15
N LEU A 93 14.10 16.08 5.58
CA LEU A 93 13.18 17.20 5.69
C LEU A 93 11.74 16.89 5.25
N PRO A 94 11.50 16.19 4.11
CA PRO A 94 10.13 15.88 3.69
C PRO A 94 9.38 15.02 4.71
N LYS A 95 10.08 14.06 5.32
CA LYS A 95 9.49 13.20 6.37
C LYS A 95 9.13 14.01 7.63
N LEU A 96 9.98 14.97 8.01
CA LEU A 96 9.69 15.87 9.13
C LEU A 96 8.52 16.80 8.83
N ALA A 97 8.44 17.34 7.61
CA ALA A 97 7.32 18.17 7.17
C ALA A 97 6.00 17.40 7.17
N GLN A 98 6.01 16.17 6.65
CA GLN A 98 4.87 15.26 6.68
C GLN A 98 4.42 14.96 8.12
N HIS A 99 5.35 14.62 9.01
CA HIS A 99 5.06 14.35 10.42
C HIS A 99 4.43 15.56 11.13
N GLU A 100 4.96 16.76 10.86
CA GLU A 100 4.44 17.98 11.47
C GLU A 100 3.03 18.31 10.96
N GLU A 101 2.80 18.18 9.66
CA GLU A 101 1.50 18.41 9.06
C GLU A 101 0.46 17.41 9.57
N ALA A 102 0.83 16.12 9.67
CA ALA A 102 0.00 15.09 10.27
C ALA A 102 -0.37 15.46 11.72
N THR A 103 0.63 15.84 12.52
CA THR A 103 0.43 16.24 13.93
C THR A 103 -0.45 17.50 14.05
N ARG A 104 -0.30 18.47 13.14
CA ARG A 104 -1.10 19.70 13.12
C ARG A 104 -2.57 19.39 12.83
N LEU A 105 -2.84 18.57 11.82
CA LEU A 105 -4.18 18.12 11.46
C LEU A 105 -4.82 17.32 12.60
N PHE A 106 -4.07 16.40 13.20
CA PHE A 106 -4.54 15.62 14.35
C PHE A 106 -4.93 16.51 15.53
N LYS A 107 -4.07 17.48 15.91
CA LYS A 107 -4.38 18.43 16.99
C LYS A 107 -5.61 19.27 16.69
N ARG A 108 -5.78 19.70 15.43
CA ARG A 108 -6.95 20.47 14.99
C ARG A 108 -8.21 19.62 15.08
N ALA A 109 -8.17 18.37 14.62
CA ALA A 109 -9.27 17.42 14.74
C ALA A 109 -9.67 17.20 16.21
N MET A 110 -8.69 16.95 17.09
CA MET A 110 -8.92 16.78 18.52
C MET A 110 -9.51 18.05 19.17
N ALA A 111 -9.09 19.23 18.74
CA ALA A 111 -9.67 20.49 19.23
C ALA A 111 -11.10 20.72 18.72
N ALA A 112 -11.43 20.30 17.49
CA ALA A 112 -12.82 20.31 16.98
C ALA A 112 -13.69 19.32 17.75
N TYR A 113 -13.21 18.10 17.94
CA TYR A 113 -13.90 17.07 18.69
C TYR A 113 -14.15 17.44 20.16
N LYS A 114 -13.17 18.05 20.84
CA LYS A 114 -13.35 18.61 22.19
C LYS A 114 -14.46 19.67 22.27
N ARG A 115 -14.74 20.36 21.17
CA ARG A 115 -15.85 21.33 21.03
C ARG A 115 -17.17 20.68 20.59
N ARG A 116 -17.23 19.34 20.55
CA ARG A 116 -18.34 18.51 20.04
C ARG A 116 -18.65 18.75 18.55
N ASP A 117 -17.71 19.32 17.80
CA ASP A 117 -17.81 19.43 16.35
C ASP A 117 -17.24 18.15 15.71
N ILE A 118 -18.04 17.08 15.72
CA ILE A 118 -17.66 15.78 15.16
C ILE A 118 -17.39 15.93 13.67
N ARG A 119 -18.30 16.59 12.93
CA ARG A 119 -18.19 16.79 11.47
C ARG A 119 -16.88 17.50 11.09
N GLY A 120 -16.54 18.58 11.79
CA GLY A 120 -15.31 19.33 11.55
C GLY A 120 -14.04 18.58 11.96
N ALA A 121 -14.14 17.54 12.79
CA ALA A 121 -13.00 16.73 13.22
C ALA A 121 -12.65 15.62 12.22
N LEU A 122 -13.63 15.02 11.53
CA LEU A 122 -13.43 13.77 10.77
C LEU A 122 -12.39 13.90 9.67
N ASP A 123 -12.45 14.97 8.87
CA ASP A 123 -11.60 15.11 7.68
C ASP A 123 -10.14 15.39 8.07
N ASP A 124 -9.92 16.29 9.03
CA ASP A 124 -8.60 16.56 9.57
C ASP A 124 -8.02 15.29 10.25
N TYR A 125 -8.85 14.51 10.93
CA TYR A 125 -8.43 13.26 11.56
C TYR A 125 -8.00 12.22 10.53
N LEU A 126 -8.86 11.88 9.57
CA LEU A 126 -8.54 10.91 8.51
C LEU A 126 -7.30 11.35 7.72
N ARG A 127 -7.19 12.65 7.40
CA ARG A 127 -6.02 13.16 6.68
C ARG A 127 -4.74 13.03 7.51
N SER A 128 -4.81 13.22 8.83
CA SER A 128 -3.65 13.01 9.71
C SER A 128 -3.19 11.55 9.69
N LEU A 129 -4.12 10.59 9.71
CA LEU A 129 -3.80 9.16 9.68
C LEU A 129 -3.26 8.70 8.33
N GLN A 130 -3.73 9.29 7.22
CA GLN A 130 -3.16 9.04 5.89
C GLN A 130 -1.68 9.46 5.83
N LEU A 131 -1.33 10.58 6.45
CA LEU A 131 0.05 11.06 6.50
C LEU A 131 0.88 10.29 7.51
N GLU A 132 0.30 9.90 8.65
CA GLU A 132 1.01 9.19 9.70
C GLU A 132 0.08 8.24 10.49
N PRO A 133 0.04 6.96 10.10
CA PRO A 133 -0.84 5.97 10.74
C PRO A 133 -0.55 5.75 12.24
N SER A 134 0.68 6.01 12.70
CA SER A 134 1.05 5.87 14.12
C SER A 134 0.32 6.84 15.05
N LEU A 135 -0.28 7.91 14.54
CA LEU A 135 -1.10 8.83 15.33
C LEU A 135 -2.38 8.17 15.87
N MET A 136 -2.87 7.11 15.22
CA MET A 136 -4.05 6.36 15.70
C MET A 136 -3.81 5.79 17.11
N GLY A 137 -2.61 5.31 17.40
CA GLY A 137 -2.25 4.78 18.72
C GLY A 137 -2.12 5.85 19.81
N GLN A 138 -2.23 7.14 19.47
CA GLN A 138 -2.27 8.25 20.43
C GLN A 138 -3.71 8.69 20.75
N ASP A 139 -4.70 8.12 20.06
CA ASP A 139 -6.11 8.49 20.20
C ASP A 139 -6.85 7.57 21.18
N ASP A 140 -7.01 8.05 22.41
CA ASP A 140 -7.87 7.44 23.43
C ASP A 140 -9.21 8.21 23.59
N SER A 141 -9.58 9.06 22.62
CA SER A 141 -10.66 10.05 22.79
C SER A 141 -12.07 9.50 22.54
N GLY A 142 -12.19 8.30 21.99
CA GLY A 142 -13.46 7.73 21.54
C GLY A 142 -14.00 8.34 20.24
N LEU A 143 -13.22 9.21 19.56
CA LEU A 143 -13.64 9.85 18.31
C LEU A 143 -14.08 8.86 17.26
N ILE A 144 -13.41 7.71 17.12
CA ILE A 144 -13.75 6.69 16.12
C ILE A 144 -15.18 6.15 16.35
N ASP A 145 -15.56 5.87 17.60
CA ASP A 145 -16.90 5.36 17.92
C ASP A 145 -17.97 6.42 17.66
N ASP A 146 -17.73 7.65 18.12
CA ASP A 146 -18.61 8.79 17.91
C ASP A 146 -18.75 9.12 16.42
N ALA A 147 -17.67 9.00 15.64
CA ALA A 147 -17.67 9.18 14.19
C ALA A 147 -18.51 8.12 13.48
N ILE A 148 -18.38 6.85 13.86
CA ILE A 148 -19.21 5.75 13.33
C ILE A 148 -20.68 6.02 13.65
N GLN A 149 -21.00 6.36 14.90
CA GLN A 149 -22.37 6.66 15.29
C GLN A 149 -22.93 7.85 14.51
N TYR A 150 -22.19 8.96 14.47
CA TYR A 150 -22.57 10.16 13.73
C TYR A 150 -22.81 9.86 12.26
N LEU A 151 -21.86 9.21 11.58
CA LEU A 151 -21.96 8.89 10.16
C LEU A 151 -23.09 7.89 9.87
N THR A 152 -23.40 6.97 10.78
CA THR A 152 -24.49 5.99 10.59
C THR A 152 -25.86 6.67 10.54
N TYR A 153 -26.09 7.68 11.38
CA TYR A 153 -27.37 8.40 11.45
C TYR A 153 -27.41 9.68 10.60
N LEU A 154 -26.27 10.15 10.14
CA LEU A 154 -26.19 11.29 9.22
C LEU A 154 -26.85 10.92 7.90
N THR A 155 -27.87 11.68 7.50
CA THR A 155 -28.44 11.60 6.16
C THR A 155 -27.88 12.75 5.33
N GLU A 156 -27.21 12.44 4.23
CA GLU A 156 -26.73 13.43 3.26
C GLU A 156 -27.60 13.41 2.00
N ASP A 157 -27.38 14.36 1.09
CA ASP A 157 -28.00 14.31 -0.23
C ASP A 157 -27.38 13.19 -1.09
N LYS A 158 -28.06 12.79 -2.17
CA LYS A 158 -27.57 11.72 -3.06
C LYS A 158 -26.16 11.97 -3.60
N ALA A 159 -25.74 13.22 -3.69
CA ALA A 159 -24.43 13.60 -4.20
C ALA A 159 -23.31 13.36 -3.19
N ARG A 160 -23.57 13.51 -1.88
CA ARG A 160 -22.57 13.37 -0.81
C ARG A 160 -22.68 12.06 -0.03
N GLU A 161 -23.78 11.34 -0.21
CA GLU A 161 -24.01 10.04 0.41
C GLU A 161 -22.91 9.00 0.12
N PRO A 162 -22.34 8.89 -1.10
CA PRO A 162 -21.20 7.99 -1.36
C PRO A 162 -19.98 8.36 -0.51
N GLY A 163 -19.62 9.63 -0.44
CA GLY A 163 -18.53 10.14 0.40
C GLY A 163 -18.75 9.90 1.89
N ARG A 164 -19.99 10.04 2.38
CA ARG A 164 -20.36 9.68 3.76
C ARG A 164 -20.14 8.20 4.02
N LEU A 165 -20.66 7.33 3.16
CA LEU A 165 -20.54 5.87 3.28
C LEU A 165 -19.07 5.43 3.24
N LEU A 166 -18.25 6.04 2.38
CA LEU A 166 -16.83 5.73 2.30
C LEU A 166 -16.07 6.12 3.58
N LYS A 167 -16.39 7.29 4.16
CA LYS A 167 -15.88 7.67 5.48
C LYS A 167 -16.33 6.71 6.56
N LEU A 168 -17.60 6.30 6.55
CA LEU A 168 -18.14 5.33 7.51
C LEU A 168 -17.40 4.00 7.44
N ALA A 169 -17.20 3.46 6.24
CA ALA A 169 -16.44 2.24 6.02
C ALA A 169 -15.00 2.37 6.52
N THR A 170 -14.36 3.52 6.28
CA THR A 170 -13.00 3.81 6.76
C THR A 170 -12.93 3.84 8.29
N PHE A 171 -13.89 4.47 8.98
CA PHE A 171 -13.90 4.45 10.45
C PHE A 171 -14.23 3.07 11.03
N GLN A 172 -15.12 2.30 10.39
CA GLN A 172 -15.38 0.91 10.75
C GLN A 172 -14.11 0.06 10.63
N GLU A 173 -13.33 0.25 9.56
CA GLU A 173 -12.01 -0.39 9.40
C GLU A 173 -11.05 0.00 10.52
N LEU A 174 -10.92 1.29 10.82
CA LEU A 174 -10.03 1.78 11.89
C LEU A 174 -10.40 1.21 13.26
N ARG A 175 -11.70 0.99 13.52
CA ARG A 175 -12.17 0.30 14.73
C ARG A 175 -11.88 -1.21 14.73
N GLY A 176 -11.67 -1.81 13.55
CA GLY A 176 -11.51 -3.25 13.36
C GLY A 176 -12.78 -3.98 12.91
N ASP A 177 -13.90 -3.27 12.69
CA ASP A 177 -15.17 -3.80 12.21
C ASP A 177 -15.14 -4.07 10.69
N THR A 178 -14.22 -4.92 10.28
CA THR A 178 -13.90 -5.19 8.87
C THR A 178 -15.12 -5.70 8.09
N GLU A 179 -15.99 -6.49 8.72
CA GLU A 179 -17.19 -7.02 8.05
C GLU A 179 -18.20 -5.92 7.72
N LYS A 180 -18.45 -5.03 8.68
CA LYS A 180 -19.34 -3.86 8.46
C LYS A 180 -18.74 -2.89 7.45
N ALA A 181 -17.41 -2.71 7.46
CA ALA A 181 -16.72 -1.93 6.45
C ALA A 181 -16.96 -2.51 5.05
N ILE A 182 -16.77 -3.83 4.88
CA ILE A 182 -17.02 -4.53 3.61
C ILE A 182 -18.49 -4.37 3.15
N GLU A 183 -19.45 -4.52 4.06
CA GLU A 183 -20.88 -4.32 3.74
C GLU A 183 -21.16 -2.90 3.28
N THR A 184 -20.62 -1.90 3.99
CA THR A 184 -20.77 -0.49 3.65
C THR A 184 -20.13 -0.16 2.31
N LEU A 185 -18.95 -0.72 1.99
CA LEU A 185 -18.30 -0.56 0.68
C LEU A 185 -19.13 -1.18 -0.45
N LYS A 186 -19.72 -2.37 -0.22
CA LYS A 186 -20.62 -3.00 -1.20
C LYS A 186 -21.86 -2.14 -1.47
N GLN A 187 -22.40 -1.46 -0.45
CA GLN A 187 -23.54 -0.55 -0.64
C GLN A 187 -23.18 0.60 -1.58
N ILE A 188 -21.96 1.15 -1.51
CA ILE A 188 -21.50 2.19 -2.43
C ILE A 188 -21.53 1.67 -3.87
N LEU A 189 -20.99 0.48 -4.12
CA LEU A 189 -20.96 -0.12 -5.46
C LEU A 189 -22.35 -0.44 -6.02
N ILE A 190 -23.29 -0.87 -5.17
CA ILE A 190 -24.64 -1.26 -5.59
C ILE A 190 -25.53 -0.03 -5.83
N ILE A 191 -25.49 0.94 -4.93
CA ILE A 191 -26.42 2.08 -4.92
C ILE A 191 -25.85 3.26 -5.74
N TYR A 192 -24.52 3.41 -5.74
CA TYR A 192 -23.81 4.54 -6.36
C TYR A 192 -22.69 4.09 -7.31
N PRO A 193 -22.97 3.20 -8.29
CA PRO A 193 -21.95 2.59 -9.13
C PRO A 193 -21.13 3.58 -9.97
N ASN A 194 -21.68 4.77 -10.24
CA ASN A 194 -21.05 5.80 -11.08
C ASN A 194 -20.42 6.95 -10.26
N SER A 195 -20.35 6.82 -8.93
CA SER A 195 -19.70 7.81 -8.06
C SER A 195 -18.17 7.69 -8.13
N GLU A 196 -17.45 8.78 -7.82
CA GLU A 196 -15.98 8.73 -7.73
C GLU A 196 -15.54 7.77 -6.60
N GLU A 197 -16.32 7.70 -5.53
CA GLU A 197 -16.10 6.84 -4.38
C GLU A 197 -16.28 5.35 -4.67
N ALA A 198 -16.97 4.98 -5.76
CA ALA A 198 -17.12 3.59 -6.16
C ALA A 198 -15.77 2.96 -6.53
N GLY A 199 -14.88 3.71 -7.19
CA GLY A 199 -13.53 3.23 -7.51
C GLY A 199 -12.71 2.95 -6.25
N GLU A 200 -12.70 3.86 -5.28
CA GLU A 200 -12.00 3.64 -4.00
C GLU A 200 -12.60 2.48 -3.21
N ALA A 201 -13.93 2.32 -3.25
CA ALA A 201 -14.61 1.21 -2.59
C ALA A 201 -14.24 -0.15 -3.20
N GLU A 202 -14.12 -0.23 -4.53
CA GLU A 202 -13.66 -1.41 -5.24
C GLU A 202 -12.22 -1.76 -4.84
N GLU A 203 -11.30 -0.79 -4.88
CA GLU A 203 -9.90 -0.99 -4.47
C GLU A 203 -9.81 -1.54 -3.04
N LYS A 204 -10.53 -0.95 -2.08
CA LYS A 204 -10.53 -1.43 -0.69
C LYS A 204 -11.10 -2.86 -0.57
N LEU A 205 -12.15 -3.18 -1.31
CA LEU A 205 -12.73 -4.54 -1.32
C LEU A 205 -11.75 -5.57 -1.87
N THR A 206 -11.00 -5.26 -2.93
CA THR A 206 -9.98 -6.16 -3.46
C THR A 206 -8.91 -6.49 -2.41
N PHE A 207 -8.48 -5.50 -1.64
CA PHE A 207 -7.54 -5.68 -0.54
C PHE A 207 -8.08 -6.60 0.56
N TYR A 208 -9.37 -6.49 0.92
CA TYR A 208 -9.98 -7.40 1.89
C TYR A 208 -10.11 -8.84 1.39
N THR A 209 -10.46 -9.02 0.11
CA THR A 209 -10.48 -10.36 -0.49
C THR A 209 -9.09 -10.99 -0.52
N GLN A 210 -8.04 -10.20 -0.74
CA GLN A 210 -6.65 -10.67 -0.64
C GLN A 210 -6.26 -11.01 0.81
N LYS A 211 -6.59 -10.16 1.80
CA LYS A 211 -6.31 -10.42 3.23
C LYS A 211 -7.02 -11.65 3.80
N ARG A 212 -8.24 -11.96 3.34
CA ARG A 212 -8.95 -13.19 3.76
C ARG A 212 -8.28 -14.47 3.24
N THR A 213 -7.43 -14.38 2.22
CA THR A 213 -6.56 -15.50 1.78
C THR A 213 -5.24 -15.61 2.54
N SER A 214 -4.97 -14.72 3.53
CA SER A 214 -3.67 -14.61 4.21
C SER A 214 -3.72 -14.76 5.74
N TYR A 215 -4.60 -15.60 6.29
CA TYR A 215 -4.43 -16.10 7.66
C TYR A 215 -3.71 -17.46 7.62
N VAL A 216 -2.74 -17.64 8.55
CA VAL A 216 -1.78 -18.76 8.75
C VAL A 216 -0.58 -18.71 7.78
N GLU A 217 0.68 -18.42 8.13
CA GLU A 217 1.51 -18.84 9.28
C GLU A 217 2.52 -17.78 9.76
N PHE A 218 2.91 -17.89 11.04
CA PHE A 218 4.14 -17.29 11.59
C PHE A 218 5.37 -17.85 10.87
N ARG A 219 6.17 -16.97 10.25
CA ARG A 219 7.52 -17.34 9.80
C ARG A 219 8.39 -17.58 11.03
N ARG A 220 8.82 -18.82 11.26
CA ARG A 220 9.99 -19.08 12.12
C ARG A 220 11.21 -18.39 11.51
N PRO A 221 12.10 -17.78 12.31
CA PRO A 221 13.35 -17.23 11.81
C PRO A 221 14.12 -18.29 11.03
N ARG A 222 14.67 -17.87 9.88
CA ARG A 222 15.42 -18.72 8.96
C ARG A 222 16.63 -19.31 9.67
N ASP A 223 16.64 -20.62 9.86
CA ASP A 223 17.80 -21.36 10.37
C ASP A 223 18.80 -21.51 9.21
N GLY A 224 19.92 -20.79 9.31
CA GLY A 224 20.93 -20.70 8.24
C GLY A 224 21.72 -21.98 7.97
N LEU A 225 21.40 -23.09 8.64
CA LEU A 225 22.03 -24.39 8.45
C LEU A 225 21.27 -25.34 7.50
N ALA A 226 20.03 -25.03 7.11
CA ALA A 226 19.23 -25.91 6.23
C ALA A 226 19.56 -25.79 4.74
N ASP A 227 20.35 -24.80 4.33
CA ASP A 227 20.77 -24.55 2.93
C ASP A 227 21.94 -25.47 2.48
N LEU A 228 22.29 -26.50 3.27
CA LEU A 228 23.31 -27.50 2.94
C LEU A 228 22.69 -28.91 2.86
N GLN A 229 21.88 -29.15 1.83
CA GLN A 229 21.69 -30.50 1.28
C GLN A 229 21.86 -30.48 -0.25
N PRO A 230 22.42 -31.55 -0.84
CA PRO A 230 23.06 -31.53 -2.15
C PRO A 230 22.05 -31.40 -3.30
N ARG A 231 22.51 -30.72 -4.37
CA ARG A 231 21.87 -30.67 -5.68
C ARG A 231 22.00 -32.04 -6.38
N ASP A 232 20.97 -32.85 -6.24
CA ASP A 232 20.55 -33.89 -7.19
C ASP A 232 19.02 -33.69 -7.22
N ASP A 233 18.40 -33.06 -8.22
CA ASP A 233 18.14 -33.58 -9.57
C ASP A 233 17.82 -32.43 -10.53
N ALA A 234 18.38 -32.47 -11.74
CA ALA A 234 17.92 -31.56 -12.80
C ALA A 234 16.48 -31.94 -13.22
N PRO A 235 15.56 -30.99 -13.41
CA PRO A 235 14.20 -31.29 -13.83
C PRO A 235 14.20 -31.90 -15.25
N LEU A 236 13.57 -33.06 -15.40
CA LEU A 236 13.33 -33.71 -16.70
C LEU A 236 12.49 -32.82 -17.62
N HIS A 237 11.52 -32.11 -17.02
CA HIS A 237 10.65 -31.19 -17.75
C HIS A 237 10.09 -30.13 -16.79
N GLU A 238 10.11 -28.89 -17.23
CA GLU A 238 9.53 -27.75 -16.51
C GLU A 238 8.70 -26.92 -17.47
N VAL A 239 7.45 -26.64 -17.10
CA VAL A 239 6.55 -25.81 -17.91
C VAL A 239 5.65 -24.97 -17.01
N SER A 240 5.42 -23.73 -17.43
CA SER A 240 4.39 -22.86 -16.83
C SER A 240 3.23 -22.75 -17.82
N LEU A 241 2.03 -23.05 -17.36
CA LEU A 241 0.80 -23.03 -18.17
C LEU A 241 -0.19 -22.06 -17.57
N GLU A 242 -0.89 -21.32 -18.43
CA GLU A 242 -1.93 -20.37 -18.04
C GLU A 242 -3.23 -20.72 -18.77
N PHE A 243 -4.31 -20.84 -18.02
CA PHE A 243 -5.66 -21.11 -18.50
C PHE A 243 -6.51 -19.88 -18.21
N ARG A 244 -6.84 -19.11 -19.24
CA ARG A 244 -7.82 -18.02 -19.18
C ARG A 244 -9.17 -18.44 -19.75
N ASP A 245 -9.15 -19.36 -20.70
CA ASP A 245 -10.32 -19.87 -21.41
C ASP A 245 -10.41 -21.40 -21.23
N PRO A 246 -11.60 -22.02 -21.39
CA PRO A 246 -11.73 -23.47 -21.50
C PRO A 246 -10.80 -24.04 -22.58
N GLY A 247 -10.13 -25.13 -22.27
CA GLY A 247 -9.12 -25.70 -23.15
C GLY A 247 -8.41 -26.90 -22.55
N VAL A 248 -7.68 -27.63 -23.39
CA VAL A 248 -6.88 -28.79 -22.99
C VAL A 248 -5.43 -28.55 -23.36
N GLN A 249 -4.54 -28.78 -22.40
CA GLN A 249 -3.09 -28.86 -22.64
C GLN A 249 -2.62 -30.25 -22.24
N SER A 250 -2.17 -31.03 -23.22
CA SER A 250 -1.69 -32.39 -23.00
C SER A 250 -0.31 -32.56 -23.62
N LYS A 251 0.55 -33.31 -22.92
CA LYS A 251 1.85 -33.69 -23.44
C LYS A 251 2.18 -35.10 -22.97
N GLU A 252 2.49 -35.95 -23.94
CA GLU A 252 3.02 -37.27 -23.71
C GLU A 252 4.43 -37.36 -24.27
N LEU A 253 5.37 -37.79 -23.42
CA LEU A 253 6.75 -38.08 -23.77
C LEU A 253 7.09 -39.49 -23.31
N GLY A 254 8.26 -39.99 -23.70
CA GLY A 254 8.66 -41.38 -23.46
C GLY A 254 8.46 -41.83 -22.01
N GLU A 255 8.87 -40.99 -21.06
CA GLU A 255 8.92 -41.32 -19.62
C GLU A 255 7.79 -40.70 -18.78
N PHE A 256 7.00 -39.76 -19.33
CA PHE A 256 5.94 -39.08 -18.57
C PHE A 256 4.79 -38.62 -19.45
N ALA A 257 3.61 -38.47 -18.85
CA ALA A 257 2.46 -37.87 -19.50
C ALA A 257 1.68 -36.98 -18.52
N TYR A 258 1.14 -35.89 -19.03
CA TYR A 258 0.20 -35.06 -18.29
C TYR A 258 -0.86 -34.48 -19.21
N THR A 259 -2.06 -34.27 -18.65
CA THR A 259 -3.15 -33.55 -19.30
C THR A 259 -3.78 -32.60 -18.30
N PHE A 260 -3.89 -31.33 -18.67
CA PHE A 260 -4.62 -30.31 -17.94
C PHE A 260 -5.83 -29.89 -18.77
N ARG A 261 -6.99 -29.77 -18.15
CA ARG A 261 -8.24 -29.41 -18.83
C ARG A 261 -9.02 -28.40 -18.02
N ALA A 262 -9.36 -27.28 -18.64
CA ALA A 262 -10.33 -26.31 -18.18
C ALA A 262 -11.62 -26.50 -18.98
N PHE A 263 -12.77 -26.67 -18.34
CA PHE A 263 -14.03 -26.94 -19.04
C PHE A 263 -15.27 -26.50 -18.26
N ASN A 264 -16.38 -26.43 -19.00
CA ASN A 264 -17.72 -26.11 -18.51
C ASN A 264 -18.63 -27.32 -18.67
N GLU A 265 -19.46 -27.57 -17.67
CA GLU A 265 -20.59 -28.49 -17.75
C GLU A 265 -21.84 -27.76 -18.25
N GLN A 266 -22.01 -26.48 -17.85
CA GLN A 266 -23.18 -25.68 -18.21
C GLN A 266 -23.00 -24.91 -19.53
N PRO A 267 -24.04 -24.81 -20.38
CA PRO A 267 -23.95 -24.14 -21.68
C PRO A 267 -23.96 -22.60 -21.59
N ASN A 268 -24.27 -22.03 -20.42
CA ASN A 268 -24.44 -20.58 -20.21
C ASN A 268 -23.25 -19.92 -19.49
N VAL A 269 -22.08 -20.57 -19.50
CA VAL A 269 -20.85 -20.03 -18.90
C VAL A 269 -20.13 -19.16 -19.94
N PRO A 270 -19.65 -17.96 -19.58
CA PRO A 270 -18.89 -17.12 -20.52
C PRO A 270 -17.68 -17.86 -21.10
N ASP A 271 -17.41 -17.65 -22.40
CA ASP A 271 -16.36 -18.35 -23.15
C ASP A 271 -14.94 -18.18 -22.59
N HIS A 272 -14.72 -17.19 -21.73
CA HIS A 272 -13.44 -16.85 -21.10
C HIS A 272 -13.41 -17.19 -19.61
N ARG A 273 -14.25 -18.15 -19.21
CA ARG A 273 -14.41 -18.64 -17.84
C ARG A 273 -14.65 -20.14 -17.84
N PHE A 274 -14.25 -20.79 -16.76
CA PHE A 274 -14.48 -22.22 -16.61
C PHE A 274 -14.95 -22.64 -15.21
N GLU A 275 -15.84 -23.62 -15.17
CA GLU A 275 -16.40 -24.18 -13.93
C GLU A 275 -15.46 -25.20 -13.29
N GLN A 276 -14.75 -25.97 -14.13
CA GLN A 276 -13.95 -27.10 -13.69
C GLN A 276 -12.54 -27.06 -14.27
N PHE A 277 -11.59 -27.46 -13.43
CA PHE A 277 -10.21 -27.69 -13.81
C PHE A 277 -9.82 -29.10 -13.41
N SER A 278 -9.37 -29.91 -14.37
CA SER A 278 -8.82 -31.24 -14.09
C SER A 278 -7.37 -31.37 -14.52
N MET A 279 -6.64 -32.21 -13.80
CA MET A 279 -5.30 -32.63 -14.18
C MET A 279 -5.18 -34.15 -14.08
N VAL A 280 -4.63 -34.76 -15.11
CA VAL A 280 -4.26 -36.18 -15.15
C VAL A 280 -2.75 -36.23 -15.23
N LEU A 281 -2.12 -36.86 -14.24
CA LEU A 281 -0.68 -37.03 -14.15
C LEU A 281 -0.33 -38.52 -14.21
N GLY A 282 0.74 -38.87 -14.90
CA GLY A 282 1.21 -40.27 -15.03
C GLY A 282 0.88 -40.90 -16.37
N LYS A 283 1.44 -42.09 -16.62
CA LYS A 283 1.30 -42.79 -17.91
C LYS A 283 0.66 -44.18 -17.74
N GLY A 284 -0.22 -44.55 -18.67
CA GLY A 284 -0.84 -45.88 -18.69
C GLY A 284 -1.71 -46.16 -17.47
N ALA A 285 -1.45 -47.28 -16.77
CA ALA A 285 -2.24 -47.73 -15.62
C ALA A 285 -2.01 -46.92 -14.33
N ASN A 286 -0.95 -46.11 -14.27
CA ASN A 286 -0.60 -45.27 -13.12
C ASN A 286 -1.06 -43.82 -13.32
N GLN A 287 -2.17 -43.60 -14.00
CA GLN A 287 -2.73 -42.26 -14.12
C GLN A 287 -3.51 -41.89 -12.87
N LYS A 288 -3.26 -40.69 -12.35
CA LYS A 288 -4.05 -40.10 -11.28
C LYS A 288 -4.73 -38.83 -11.76
N GLU A 289 -6.04 -38.80 -11.62
CA GLU A 289 -6.88 -37.65 -11.93
C GLU A 289 -7.16 -36.83 -10.67
N TYR A 290 -7.05 -35.52 -10.81
CA TYR A 290 -7.47 -34.53 -9.84
C TYR A 290 -8.48 -33.62 -10.51
N LEU A 291 -9.64 -33.43 -9.89
CA LEU A 291 -10.72 -32.60 -10.39
C LEU A 291 -11.02 -31.51 -9.36
N TYR A 292 -11.07 -30.26 -9.82
CA TYR A 292 -11.37 -29.10 -9.01
C TYR A 292 -12.57 -28.37 -9.58
N ARG A 293 -13.53 -28.04 -8.71
CA ARG A 293 -14.71 -27.24 -9.03
C ARG A 293 -14.52 -25.83 -8.49
N ALA A 294 -14.93 -24.82 -9.26
CA ALA A 294 -14.83 -23.42 -8.84
C ALA A 294 -15.60 -23.11 -7.54
N GLU A 295 -16.67 -23.87 -7.26
CA GLU A 295 -17.44 -23.80 -6.01
C GLU A 295 -16.63 -24.22 -4.77
N GLU A 296 -15.75 -25.19 -4.92
CA GLU A 296 -14.92 -25.76 -3.83
C GLU A 296 -13.54 -25.09 -3.77
N GLY A 297 -13.12 -24.45 -4.86
CA GLY A 297 -11.78 -23.90 -5.02
C GLY A 297 -10.72 -24.99 -5.18
N ILE A 298 -9.46 -24.61 -4.96
CA ILE A 298 -8.30 -25.52 -5.01
C ILE A 298 -7.65 -25.51 -3.62
N PRO A 299 -7.82 -26.58 -2.81
CA PRO A 299 -7.39 -26.58 -1.42
C PRO A 299 -5.86 -26.59 -1.28
N ASP A 300 -5.16 -27.35 -2.13
CA ASP A 300 -3.72 -27.52 -2.08
C ASP A 300 -3.02 -26.73 -3.20
N ARG A 301 -2.13 -25.80 -2.82
CA ARG A 301 -1.29 -25.07 -3.79
C ARG A 301 -0.25 -25.95 -4.48
N LYS A 302 0.03 -27.14 -3.94
CA LYS A 302 1.03 -28.07 -4.46
C LYS A 302 0.48 -29.47 -4.52
N VAL A 303 0.47 -30.05 -5.71
CA VAL A 303 0.16 -31.45 -5.93
C VAL A 303 1.45 -32.16 -6.26
N THR A 304 1.81 -33.17 -5.45
CA THR A 304 2.93 -34.06 -5.76
C THR A 304 2.38 -35.46 -6.05
N TYR A 305 2.79 -36.03 -7.17
CA TYR A 305 2.42 -37.38 -7.58
C TYR A 305 3.66 -38.15 -8.01
N GLU A 306 3.79 -39.39 -7.55
CA GLU A 306 4.91 -40.28 -7.89
C GLU A 306 4.39 -41.39 -8.81
N ASP A 307 4.98 -41.49 -10.00
CA ASP A 307 4.76 -42.57 -10.97
C ASP A 307 6.09 -43.31 -11.18
N GLY A 308 6.34 -44.32 -10.35
CA GLY A 308 7.58 -45.09 -10.37
C GLY A 308 8.82 -44.24 -10.10
N ALA A 309 9.65 -44.02 -11.12
CA ALA A 309 10.89 -43.23 -11.04
C ALA A 309 10.69 -41.75 -11.38
N VAL A 310 9.45 -41.31 -11.64
CA VAL A 310 9.14 -39.94 -12.05
C VAL A 310 8.27 -39.28 -10.97
N VAL A 311 8.66 -38.07 -10.56
CA VAL A 311 7.91 -37.26 -9.60
C VAL A 311 7.35 -36.03 -10.31
N TYR A 312 6.03 -35.89 -10.31
CA TYR A 312 5.32 -34.72 -10.79
C TYR A 312 5.06 -33.78 -9.63
N ARG A 313 5.49 -32.53 -9.74
CA ARG A 313 5.16 -31.46 -8.81
C ARG A 313 4.43 -30.36 -9.58
N VAL A 314 3.14 -30.20 -9.31
CA VAL A 314 2.32 -29.10 -9.83
C VAL A 314 2.17 -28.06 -8.74
N GLU A 315 2.55 -26.81 -9.02
CA GLU A 315 2.38 -25.67 -8.15
C GLU A 315 1.39 -24.68 -8.78
N PHE A 316 0.28 -24.42 -8.10
CA PHE A 316 -0.67 -23.39 -8.49
C PHE A 316 -0.12 -22.02 -8.11
N GLN A 317 0.37 -21.27 -9.10
CA GLN A 317 0.95 -19.94 -8.91
C GLN A 317 -0.13 -18.88 -8.71
N THR A 318 -1.24 -18.99 -9.44
CA THR A 318 -2.37 -18.06 -9.35
C THR A 318 -3.66 -18.81 -9.66
N VAL A 319 -4.69 -18.61 -8.84
CA VAL A 319 -6.03 -19.15 -9.04
C VAL A 319 -6.99 -18.01 -8.78
N ASN A 320 -7.52 -17.42 -9.84
CA ASN A 320 -8.46 -16.31 -9.76
C ASN A 320 -9.87 -16.86 -9.91
N LEU A 321 -10.74 -16.56 -8.95
CA LEU A 321 -12.16 -16.85 -8.99
C LEU A 321 -12.94 -15.57 -9.29
N THR A 322 -14.06 -15.71 -9.99
CA THR A 322 -15.03 -14.65 -10.24
C THR A 322 -16.43 -15.20 -10.01
N THR A 323 -17.43 -14.34 -9.93
CA THR A 323 -18.82 -14.75 -9.79
C THR A 323 -19.56 -14.33 -11.06
N ALA A 324 -20.15 -15.30 -11.75
CA ALA A 324 -21.05 -15.03 -12.87
C ALA A 324 -22.50 -15.29 -12.46
N TYR A 325 -23.39 -14.60 -13.13
CA TYR A 325 -24.83 -14.69 -12.94
C TYR A 325 -25.39 -15.51 -14.09
N VAL A 326 -25.61 -16.80 -13.84
CA VAL A 326 -26.08 -17.75 -14.86
C VAL A 326 -27.60 -17.88 -14.74
N GLN A 327 -28.29 -17.78 -15.89
CA GLN A 327 -29.74 -17.93 -15.96
C GLN A 327 -30.12 -19.41 -15.82
N ASP A 328 -31.00 -19.71 -14.87
CA ASP A 328 -31.50 -21.07 -14.63
C ASP A 328 -32.25 -21.57 -15.87
N ILE A 329 -31.91 -22.78 -16.33
CA ILE A 329 -32.55 -23.48 -17.45
C ILE A 329 -34.05 -23.75 -17.22
N TYR A 330 -34.54 -23.59 -15.99
CA TYR A 330 -35.97 -23.70 -15.65
C TYR A 330 -36.70 -22.36 -15.46
N GLY A 331 -36.06 -21.23 -15.75
CA GLY A 331 -36.79 -20.04 -16.24
C GLY A 331 -37.35 -19.03 -15.24
N GLU A 332 -36.99 -19.01 -13.96
CA GLU A 332 -37.38 -17.90 -13.04
C GLU A 332 -36.30 -17.45 -12.04
N GLY A 333 -35.01 -17.54 -12.41
CA GLY A 333 -33.95 -17.03 -11.53
C GLY A 333 -32.59 -16.87 -12.17
N VAL A 334 -31.85 -15.87 -11.68
CA VAL A 334 -30.42 -15.69 -11.96
C VAL A 334 -29.67 -16.20 -10.74
N ARG A 335 -28.84 -17.24 -10.90
CA ARG A 335 -28.03 -17.81 -9.81
C ARG A 335 -26.60 -17.31 -9.94
N SER A 336 -26.04 -16.85 -8.82
CA SER A 336 -24.60 -16.56 -8.74
C SER A 336 -23.82 -17.88 -8.65
N VAL A 337 -22.96 -18.13 -9.63
CA VAL A 337 -22.08 -19.31 -9.70
C VAL A 337 -20.63 -18.82 -9.68
N PRO A 338 -19.78 -19.33 -8.78
CA PRO A 338 -18.35 -19.06 -8.82
C PRO A 338 -17.73 -19.77 -10.02
N LEU A 339 -16.86 -19.07 -10.74
CA LEU A 339 -16.15 -19.56 -11.91
C LEU A 339 -14.66 -19.26 -11.77
N PHE A 340 -13.81 -20.09 -12.34
CA PHE A 340 -12.41 -19.73 -12.53
C PHE A 340 -12.29 -18.66 -13.62
N ALA A 341 -11.64 -17.55 -13.27
CA ALA A 341 -11.28 -16.48 -14.18
C ALA A 341 -9.92 -16.71 -14.83
N SER A 342 -8.97 -17.27 -14.08
CA SER A 342 -7.70 -17.74 -14.63
C SER A 342 -7.00 -18.69 -13.66
N ILE A 343 -6.32 -19.71 -14.19
CA ILE A 343 -5.43 -20.57 -13.42
C ILE A 343 -4.04 -20.57 -14.06
N GLN A 344 -3.02 -20.24 -13.27
CA GLN A 344 -1.62 -20.36 -13.65
C GLN A 344 -0.97 -21.46 -12.82
N ILE A 345 -0.36 -22.43 -13.50
CA ILE A 345 0.35 -23.54 -12.89
C ILE A 345 1.79 -23.60 -13.35
N LYS A 346 2.64 -24.12 -12.49
CA LYS A 346 4.00 -24.54 -12.79
C LYS A 346 4.11 -26.04 -12.55
N LEU A 347 4.39 -26.79 -13.61
CA LEU A 347 4.67 -28.22 -13.54
C LEU A 347 6.18 -28.43 -13.60
N THR A 348 6.71 -29.14 -12.61
CA THR A 348 8.09 -29.62 -12.57
C THR A 348 8.05 -31.14 -12.48
N ILE A 349 8.74 -31.81 -13.40
CA ILE A 349 8.89 -33.26 -13.43
C ILE A 349 10.37 -33.56 -13.16
N THR A 350 10.66 -34.33 -12.13
CA THR A 350 12.02 -34.79 -11.80
C THR A 350 12.09 -36.30 -11.89
N ARG A 351 13.30 -36.81 -12.17
CA ARG A 351 13.61 -38.21 -11.89
C ARG A 351 13.89 -38.32 -10.40
N ARG A 352 13.41 -39.40 -9.78
CA ARG A 352 13.72 -39.74 -8.39
C ARG A 352 15.13 -40.31 -8.25
#